data_AF-A0A3E0CA52-F1
#
_entry.id   AF-A0A3E0CA52-F1
#
_cell.length_a   1.000
_cell.length_b   1.000
_cell.length_c   1.000
_cell.angle_alpha   90.00
_cell.angle_beta   90.00
_cell.angle_gamma   90.00
#
_symmetry.space_group_name_H-M   'P 1'
#
loop_
_entity.id
_entity.type
_entity.pdbx_description
1 polymer ?
#
loop_
_entity_poly.entity_id
_entity_poly.type
_entity_poly.pdbx_seq_one_letter_code
_entity_poly.pdbx_strand_id
1 'polypeptide(L)'
;MYDNHGTALGIKGGLATAILEPCEANPDRTAYVVPRSEILDESERSPTRSTGRFVVIALPDIPSGEIDCSAQQIRVEVRTRPDGTDTECVVLADGTVAISGQIIQAAGADMNGQFLIAWMFADSLEFTEYMLLDTNIQDLQAAQQIAQSNAHAGLRQTAEARGTSKQVIEVFEHTVVAVEPSR
;
A
#
# COMPACT_ATOMS: atom_id res chain seq x y z
N MET A 1 -12.64 9.10 -30.37
CA MET A 1 -13.11 9.75 -29.14
C MET A 1 -13.58 8.63 -28.25
N TYR A 2 -12.83 8.29 -27.21
CA TYR A 2 -13.32 7.38 -26.18
C TYR A 2 -13.98 8.25 -25.12
N ASP A 3 -15.28 8.06 -24.92
CA ASP A 3 -16.02 8.70 -23.86
C ASP A 3 -15.49 8.22 -22.51
N ASN A 4 -14.86 9.15 -21.78
CA ASN A 4 -14.51 8.99 -20.38
C ASN A 4 -15.80 9.03 -19.55
N HIS A 5 -16.55 7.94 -19.53
CA HIS A 5 -17.51 7.69 -18.46
C HIS A 5 -16.71 7.30 -17.21
N GLY A 6 -16.25 8.31 -16.48
CA GLY A 6 -15.78 8.14 -15.11
C GLY A 6 -16.98 7.78 -14.24
N THR A 7 -17.34 6.50 -14.20
CA THR A 7 -18.19 5.97 -13.16
C THR A 7 -17.44 6.17 -11.85
N ALA A 8 -18.01 6.96 -10.93
CA ALA A 8 -17.39 7.23 -9.65
C ALA A 8 -17.30 5.92 -8.85
N LEU A 9 -16.13 5.30 -8.90
CA LEU A 9 -15.76 4.17 -8.07
C LEU A 9 -15.80 4.62 -6.61
N GLY A 10 -16.78 4.13 -5.85
CA GLY A 10 -16.99 4.48 -4.45
C GLY A 10 -16.70 3.30 -3.54
N ILE A 11 -15.94 3.50 -2.48
CA ILE A 11 -15.89 2.56 -1.36
C ILE A 11 -17.31 2.49 -0.75
N LYS A 12 -17.83 1.28 -0.51
CA LYS A 12 -19.13 1.11 0.18
C LYS A 12 -19.14 1.92 1.48
N GLY A 13 -20.18 2.72 1.74
CA GLY A 13 -20.18 3.70 2.84
C GLY A 13 -19.86 3.14 4.23
N GLY A 14 -20.22 1.88 4.51
CA GLY A 14 -19.84 1.20 5.76
C GLY A 14 -18.34 0.92 5.86
N LEU A 15 -17.69 0.56 4.75
CA LEU A 15 -16.24 0.33 4.68
C LEU A 15 -15.46 1.65 4.78
N ALA A 16 -15.95 2.71 4.13
CA ALA A 16 -15.33 4.04 4.24
C ALA A 16 -15.29 4.50 5.70
N THR A 17 -16.39 4.34 6.43
CA THR A 17 -16.46 4.69 7.87
C THR A 17 -15.51 3.82 8.70
N ALA A 18 -15.50 2.50 8.47
CA ALA A 18 -14.65 1.56 9.20
C ALA A 18 -13.14 1.76 8.97
N ILE A 19 -12.75 2.41 7.87
CA ILE A 19 -11.36 2.77 7.58
C ILE A 19 -11.06 4.18 8.10
N LEU A 20 -11.95 5.16 7.84
CA LEU A 20 -11.72 6.57 8.21
C LEU A 20 -11.65 6.79 9.73
N GLU A 21 -12.53 6.17 10.52
CA GLU A 21 -12.53 6.35 11.98
C GLU A 21 -11.19 5.97 12.64
N PRO A 22 -10.59 4.80 12.33
CA PRO A 22 -9.24 4.48 12.80
C PRO A 22 -8.13 5.37 12.24
N CYS A 23 -8.26 5.88 11.01
CA CYS A 23 -7.23 6.71 10.38
C CYS A 23 -7.08 8.08 11.04
N GLU A 24 -8.17 8.70 11.51
CA GLU A 24 -8.09 9.95 12.28
C GLU A 24 -7.44 9.75 13.65
N ALA A 25 -7.51 8.53 14.20
CA ALA A 25 -7.01 8.20 15.52
C ALA A 25 -5.56 7.66 15.53
N ASN A 26 -5.00 7.29 14.37
CA ASN A 26 -3.70 6.64 14.27
C ASN A 26 -2.70 7.43 13.39
N PRO A 27 -1.73 8.16 14.00
CA PRO A 27 -0.73 8.90 13.25
C PRO A 27 0.29 8.02 12.54
N ASP A 28 0.39 6.73 12.90
CA ASP A 28 1.41 5.81 12.37
C ASP A 28 1.03 5.19 11.00
N ARG A 29 0.04 5.80 10.30
CA ARG A 29 -0.38 5.50 8.92
C ARG A 29 -0.44 3.99 8.63
N THR A 30 -1.54 3.36 9.03
CA THR A 30 -1.82 1.93 8.79
C THR A 30 -2.48 1.72 7.42
N ALA A 31 -2.06 0.69 6.68
CA ALA A 31 -2.74 0.25 5.47
C ALA A 31 -3.88 -0.74 5.77
N TYR A 32 -4.89 -0.79 4.91
CA TYR A 32 -5.97 -1.77 5.03
C TYR A 32 -5.98 -2.70 3.84
N VAL A 33 -5.95 -4.00 4.08
CA VAL A 33 -6.03 -4.99 3.03
C VAL A 33 -7.48 -5.47 2.94
N VAL A 34 -8.14 -5.09 1.86
CA VAL A 34 -9.59 -5.20 1.69
C VAL A 34 -9.92 -6.06 0.47
N PRO A 35 -10.84 -7.03 0.57
CA PRO A 35 -11.30 -7.77 -0.61
C PRO A 35 -11.86 -6.84 -1.68
N ARG A 36 -11.53 -7.10 -2.95
CA ARG A 36 -12.04 -6.32 -4.10
C ARG A 36 -13.57 -6.21 -4.13
N SER A 37 -14.29 -7.22 -3.62
CA SER A 37 -15.76 -7.23 -3.51
C SER A 37 -16.35 -6.17 -2.59
N GLU A 38 -15.54 -5.59 -1.70
CA GLU A 38 -15.99 -4.53 -0.79
C GLU A 38 -15.77 -3.12 -1.34
N ILE A 39 -14.97 -3.00 -2.39
CA ILE A 39 -14.64 -1.72 -3.00
C ILE A 39 -15.34 -1.51 -4.33
N LEU A 40 -15.43 -2.55 -5.16
CA LEU A 40 -16.10 -2.45 -6.46
C LEU A 40 -17.53 -2.99 -6.40
N ASP A 41 -18.44 -2.28 -7.06
CA ASP A 41 -19.82 -2.74 -7.24
C ASP A 41 -19.88 -4.02 -8.09
N GLU A 42 -20.90 -4.84 -7.84
CA GLU A 42 -21.04 -6.16 -8.49
C GLU A 42 -21.14 -6.06 -10.02
N SER A 43 -21.61 -4.93 -10.55
CA SER A 43 -21.75 -4.67 -11.99
C SER A 43 -20.42 -4.50 -12.73
N GLU A 44 -19.33 -4.24 -12.01
CA GLU A 44 -17.98 -4.12 -12.58
C GLU A 44 -17.13 -5.39 -12.41
N ARG A 45 -17.75 -6.47 -11.94
CA ARG A 45 -17.11 -7.80 -11.90
C ARG A 45 -16.87 -8.29 -13.32
N SER A 46 -15.68 -8.05 -13.85
CA SER A 46 -15.17 -8.81 -14.99
C SER A 46 -15.27 -10.31 -14.65
N PRO A 47 -15.75 -11.18 -15.56
CA PRO A 47 -15.95 -12.61 -15.31
C PRO A 47 -14.64 -13.37 -15.00
N THR A 48 -13.49 -12.74 -15.22
CA THR A 48 -12.21 -13.19 -14.65
C THR A 48 -12.24 -12.88 -13.14
N ARG A 49 -12.64 -13.88 -12.36
CA ARG A 49 -12.61 -13.92 -10.88
C ARG A 49 -11.22 -13.56 -10.31
N SER A 50 -10.79 -12.31 -10.36
CA SER A 50 -9.62 -11.90 -9.60
C SER A 50 -10.06 -11.85 -8.15
N THR A 51 -9.63 -12.83 -7.35
CA THR A 51 -9.72 -12.82 -5.89
C THR A 51 -8.77 -11.79 -5.26
N GLY A 52 -8.43 -10.74 -6.02
CA GLY A 52 -7.48 -9.71 -5.62
C GLY A 52 -8.01 -8.92 -4.44
N ARG A 53 -7.09 -8.40 -3.65
CA ARG A 53 -7.37 -7.45 -2.58
C ARG A 53 -6.83 -6.09 -2.98
N PHE A 54 -7.52 -5.04 -2.58
CA PHE A 54 -6.97 -3.70 -2.59
C PHE A 54 -6.19 -3.47 -1.31
N VAL A 55 -5.11 -2.73 -1.42
CA VAL A 55 -4.49 -2.04 -0.29
C VAL A 55 -5.02 -0.62 -0.25
N VAL A 56 -5.73 -0.28 0.81
CA VAL A 56 -6.18 1.09 1.05
C VAL A 56 -5.12 1.82 1.85
N ILE A 57 -4.64 2.94 1.32
CA ILE A 57 -3.67 3.82 1.97
C ILE A 57 -4.40 5.12 2.28
N ALA A 58 -4.63 5.36 3.57
CA ALA A 58 -5.30 6.55 4.04
C ALA A 58 -4.30 7.67 4.29
N LEU A 59 -4.50 8.79 3.61
CA LEU A 59 -3.70 10.00 3.65
C LEU A 59 -4.64 11.21 3.84
N PRO A 60 -5.38 11.28 4.96
CA PRO A 60 -6.43 12.29 5.16
C PRO A 60 -5.89 13.72 5.28
N ASP A 61 -4.58 13.88 5.49
CA ASP A 61 -3.86 15.13 5.60
C ASP A 61 -3.17 15.57 4.30
N ILE A 62 -3.27 14.76 3.23
CA ILE A 62 -2.57 15.01 1.96
C ILE A 62 -3.60 15.11 0.82
N PRO A 63 -3.59 16.21 0.05
CA PRO A 63 -4.42 16.30 -1.15
C PRO A 63 -3.84 15.45 -2.29
N SER A 64 -4.68 14.92 -3.17
CA SER A 64 -4.23 13.96 -4.18
C SER A 64 -3.24 14.56 -5.19
N GLY A 65 -3.29 15.88 -5.42
CA GLY A 65 -2.33 16.57 -6.29
C GLY A 65 -0.88 16.61 -5.79
N GLU A 66 -0.60 16.23 -4.53
CA GLU A 66 0.76 16.20 -3.97
C GLU A 66 1.50 14.88 -4.24
N ILE A 67 0.78 13.82 -4.58
CA ILE A 67 1.34 12.49 -4.84
C ILE A 67 1.02 12.08 -6.26
N ASP A 68 2.05 11.83 -7.07
CA ASP A 68 1.86 11.25 -8.40
C ASP A 68 1.63 9.75 -8.29
N CYS A 69 0.39 9.36 -8.00
CA CYS A 69 -0.03 7.97 -7.93
C CYS A 69 0.01 7.26 -9.30
N SER A 70 0.12 8.01 -10.41
CA SER A 70 0.18 7.44 -11.75
C SER A 70 1.57 6.92 -12.12
N ALA A 71 2.60 7.37 -11.40
CA ALA A 71 3.99 6.95 -11.60
C ALA A 71 4.17 5.45 -11.34
N GLN A 72 4.27 4.67 -12.41
CA GLN A 72 4.37 3.20 -12.38
C GLN A 72 5.73 2.65 -11.90
N GLN A 73 6.67 3.52 -11.54
CA GLN A 73 7.99 3.07 -11.09
C GLN A 73 7.89 2.44 -9.70
N ILE A 74 8.32 1.18 -9.62
CA ILE A 74 8.45 0.44 -8.37
C ILE A 74 9.93 0.33 -8.04
N ARG A 75 10.29 0.71 -6.81
CA ARG A 75 11.61 0.45 -6.23
C ARG A 75 11.49 -0.42 -5.00
N VAL A 76 12.54 -1.17 -4.70
CA VAL A 76 12.63 -1.95 -3.46
C VAL A 76 13.77 -1.38 -2.63
N GLU A 77 13.49 -1.12 -1.35
CA GLU A 77 14.45 -0.56 -0.41
C GLU A 77 14.32 -1.27 0.94
N VAL A 78 15.41 -1.29 1.72
CA VAL A 78 15.34 -1.63 3.15
C VAL A 78 15.22 -0.31 3.91
N ARG A 79 14.24 -0.22 4.81
CA ARG A 79 14.00 0.96 5.64
C ARG A 79 13.98 0.57 7.11
N THR A 80 14.41 1.48 7.98
CA THR A 80 14.43 1.27 9.42
C THR A 80 13.14 1.80 10.03
N ARG A 81 12.40 0.95 10.71
CA ARG A 81 11.18 1.29 11.46
C ARG A 81 11.51 2.21 12.66
N PRO A 82 10.51 2.90 13.23
CA PRO A 82 10.71 3.74 14.42
C PRO A 82 11.27 2.99 15.64
N ASP A 83 11.05 1.68 15.73
CA ASP A 83 11.60 0.81 16.78
C ASP A 83 13.06 0.39 16.53
N GLY A 84 13.67 0.84 15.43
CA GLY A 84 15.05 0.54 15.04
C GLY A 84 15.22 -0.77 14.29
N THR A 85 14.14 -1.52 14.02
CA THR A 85 14.20 -2.74 13.21
C THR A 85 14.17 -2.40 11.72
N ASP A 86 14.91 -3.17 10.91
CA ASP A 86 14.85 -3.01 9.46
C ASP A 86 13.68 -3.81 8.87
N THR A 87 13.08 -3.27 7.81
CA THR A 87 12.01 -3.92 7.05
C THR A 87 12.21 -3.67 5.57
N GLU A 88 11.90 -4.68 4.75
CA GLU A 88 11.81 -4.51 3.31
C GLU A 88 10.57 -3.69 2.93
N CYS A 89 10.74 -2.78 1.98
CA CYS A 89 9.69 -1.91 1.49
C CYS A 89 9.66 -1.87 -0.03
N VAL A 90 8.44 -1.75 -0.54
CA VAL A 90 8.17 -1.31 -1.90
C VAL A 90 7.92 0.18 -1.88
N VAL A 91 8.66 0.92 -2.70
CA VAL A 91 8.55 2.38 -2.84
C VAL A 91 7.87 2.72 -4.16
N LEU A 92 6.80 3.51 -4.06
CA LEU A 92 5.85 3.86 -5.11
C LEU A 92 5.68 5.38 -5.24
N ALA A 93 4.85 5.80 -6.21
CA ALA A 93 4.49 7.20 -6.44
C ALA A 93 5.73 8.12 -6.50
N ASP A 94 6.64 7.77 -7.41
CA ASP A 94 7.93 8.45 -7.63
C ASP A 94 8.78 8.60 -6.35
N GLY A 95 8.77 7.59 -5.49
CA GLY A 95 9.54 7.63 -4.25
C GLY A 95 8.83 8.25 -3.05
N THR A 96 7.58 8.67 -3.21
CA THR A 96 6.89 9.44 -2.16
C THR A 96 6.29 8.54 -1.08
N VAL A 97 5.94 7.29 -1.41
CA VAL A 97 5.29 6.35 -0.49
C VAL A 97 6.06 5.05 -0.43
N ALA A 98 6.43 4.60 0.77
CA ALA A 98 7.06 3.32 1.04
C ALA A 98 6.12 2.42 1.86
N ILE A 99 5.92 1.19 1.39
CA ILE A 99 4.99 0.22 1.96
C ILE A 99 5.75 -1.05 2.32
N SER A 100 5.52 -1.62 3.50
CA SER A 100 6.20 -2.86 3.90
C SER A 100 5.89 -4.04 2.96
N GLY A 101 6.86 -4.94 2.77
CA GLY A 101 6.68 -6.17 1.99
C GLY A 101 5.55 -7.07 2.52
N GLN A 102 5.28 -7.02 3.83
CA GLN A 102 4.17 -7.76 4.45
C GLN A 102 2.80 -7.34 3.90
N ILE A 103 2.62 -6.07 3.55
CA ILE A 103 1.37 -5.57 2.95
C ILE A 103 1.18 -6.14 1.54
N ILE A 104 2.26 -6.25 0.77
CA ILE A 104 2.26 -6.84 -0.57
C ILE A 104 1.81 -8.31 -0.49
N GLN A 105 2.37 -9.06 0.45
CA GLN A 105 2.03 -10.47 0.69
C GLN A 105 0.58 -10.63 1.16
N ALA A 106 0.12 -9.78 2.09
CA ALA A 106 -1.26 -9.82 2.58
C ALA A 106 -2.28 -9.53 1.45
N ALA A 107 -1.92 -8.64 0.52
CA ALA A 107 -2.71 -8.38 -0.67
C ALA A 107 -2.69 -9.54 -1.70
N GLY A 108 -1.73 -10.46 -1.57
CA GLY A 108 -1.48 -11.54 -2.53
C GLY A 108 -0.86 -11.06 -3.84
N ALA A 109 -0.24 -9.88 -3.82
CA ALA A 109 0.27 -9.22 -5.02
C ALA A 109 1.54 -9.88 -5.57
N ASP A 110 2.31 -10.52 -4.69
CA ASP A 110 3.46 -11.36 -5.03
C ASP A 110 3.07 -12.63 -5.79
N MET A 111 1.83 -13.10 -5.63
CA MET A 111 1.34 -14.31 -6.31
C MET A 111 0.63 -14.02 -7.65
N ASN A 112 -0.03 -12.87 -7.77
CA ASN A 112 -0.84 -12.52 -8.95
C ASN A 112 -0.16 -11.50 -9.88
N GLY A 113 0.95 -10.89 -9.46
CA GLY A 113 1.68 -9.84 -10.21
C GLY A 113 0.97 -8.50 -10.27
N GLN A 114 -0.16 -8.32 -9.58
CA GLN A 114 -1.01 -7.13 -9.58
C GLN A 114 -1.14 -6.58 -8.17
N PHE A 115 -0.64 -5.37 -7.97
CA PHE A 115 -0.80 -4.64 -6.72
C PHE A 115 -1.79 -3.50 -6.89
N LEU A 116 -2.98 -3.70 -6.36
CA LEU A 116 -4.09 -2.76 -6.45
C LEU A 116 -4.11 -1.86 -5.22
N ILE A 117 -4.04 -0.54 -5.42
CA ILE A 117 -4.06 0.45 -4.35
C ILE A 117 -5.27 1.34 -4.50
N ALA A 118 -5.96 1.57 -3.38
CA ALA A 118 -6.95 2.63 -3.21
C ALA A 118 -6.33 3.73 -2.35
N TRP A 119 -6.04 4.87 -2.95
CA TRP A 119 -5.48 6.04 -2.28
C TRP A 119 -6.61 6.91 -1.75
N MET A 120 -6.72 7.01 -0.44
CA MET A 120 -7.76 7.81 0.20
C MET A 120 -7.15 9.11 0.71
N PHE A 121 -7.24 10.14 -0.12
CA PHE A 121 -6.69 11.47 0.13
C PHE A 121 -7.67 12.37 0.91
N ALA A 122 -7.20 13.55 1.29
CA ALA A 122 -8.01 14.58 1.93
C ALA A 122 -9.21 15.05 1.06
N ASP A 123 -9.03 15.03 -0.26
CA ASP A 123 -9.97 15.61 -1.24
C ASP A 123 -10.53 14.61 -2.25
N SER A 124 -9.97 13.40 -2.35
CA SER A 124 -10.38 12.42 -3.33
C SER A 124 -10.06 10.97 -2.95
N LEU A 125 -10.62 10.05 -3.72
CA LEU A 125 -10.31 8.63 -3.70
C LEU A 125 -9.82 8.22 -5.08
N GLU A 126 -8.60 7.71 -5.16
CA GLU A 126 -7.98 7.29 -6.42
C GLU A 126 -7.62 5.81 -6.41
N PHE A 127 -7.68 5.18 -7.58
CA PHE A 127 -7.34 3.77 -7.74
C PHE A 127 -6.17 3.63 -8.69
N THR A 128 -5.17 2.84 -8.29
CA THR A 128 -4.02 2.56 -9.13
C THR A 128 -3.71 1.07 -9.10
N GLU A 129 -3.39 0.54 -10.27
CA GLU A 129 -2.80 -0.78 -10.43
C GLU A 129 -1.31 -0.61 -10.70
N TYR A 130 -0.49 -1.33 -9.93
CA TYR A 130 0.95 -1.46 -10.11
C TYR A 130 1.25 -2.89 -10.54
N MET A 131 2.07 -3.04 -11.58
CA MET A 131 2.53 -4.35 -12.03
C MET A 131 3.78 -4.76 -11.25
N LEU A 132 3.69 -5.81 -10.44
CA LEU A 132 4.85 -6.41 -9.79
C LEU A 132 5.48 -7.42 -10.73
N LEU A 133 6.66 -7.08 -11.24
CA LEU A 133 7.45 -7.99 -12.06
C LEU A 133 8.20 -8.99 -11.16
N ASP A 134 8.57 -10.13 -11.73
CA ASP A 134 9.38 -11.15 -11.03
C ASP A 134 10.65 -10.56 -10.42
N THR A 135 11.27 -9.59 -11.10
CA THR A 135 12.45 -8.88 -10.58
C THR A 135 12.13 -8.10 -9.31
N ASN A 136 10.97 -7.45 -9.23
CA ASN A 136 10.56 -6.74 -8.00
C ASN A 136 10.35 -7.71 -6.84
N ILE A 137 9.79 -8.89 -7.12
CA ILE A 137 9.56 -9.93 -6.11
C ILE A 137 10.92 -10.48 -5.61
N GLN A 138 11.85 -10.76 -6.52
CA GLN A 138 13.21 -11.20 -6.18
C GLN A 138 13.95 -10.15 -5.36
N ASP A 139 13.87 -8.87 -5.77
CA ASP A 139 14.48 -7.76 -5.04
C ASP A 139 13.88 -7.63 -3.63
N LEU A 140 12.56 -7.81 -3.49
CA LEU A 140 11.86 -7.76 -2.20
C LEU A 140 12.31 -8.90 -1.27
N GLN A 141 12.48 -10.11 -1.82
CA GLN A 141 13.02 -11.25 -1.07
C GLN A 141 14.48 -11.01 -0.63
N ALA A 142 15.31 -10.44 -1.51
CA ALA A 142 16.69 -10.09 -1.16
C ALA A 142 16.74 -9.00 -0.07
N ALA A 143 15.91 -7.96 -0.19
CA ALA A 143 15.77 -6.90 0.81
C ALA A 143 15.30 -7.46 2.17
N GLN A 144 14.36 -8.40 2.17
CA GLN A 144 13.89 -9.07 3.39
C GLN A 144 15.03 -9.83 4.09
N GLN A 145 15.86 -10.55 3.34
CA GLN A 145 17.02 -11.26 3.89
C GLN A 145 18.03 -10.29 4.50
N ILE A 146 18.26 -9.12 3.87
CA ILE A 146 19.13 -8.06 4.40
C ILE A 146 18.55 -7.51 5.71
N ALA A 147 17.27 -7.15 5.72
CA ALA A 147 16.58 -6.63 6.90
C ALA A 147 16.66 -7.59 8.10
N GLN A 148 16.44 -8.89 7.86
CA GLN A 148 16.57 -9.93 8.88
C GLN A 148 18.01 -10.11 9.36
N SER A 149 18.99 -10.06 8.46
CA SER A 149 20.41 -10.16 8.82
C SER A 149 20.85 -8.97 9.68
N ASN A 150 20.36 -7.77 9.38
CA ASN A 150 20.63 -6.57 10.16
C ASN A 150 19.93 -6.58 11.52
N ALA A 151 18.73 -7.15 11.63
CA ALA A 151 18.08 -7.36 12.93
C ALA A 151 18.97 -8.22 13.87
N HIS A 152 19.72 -9.17 13.31
CA HIS A 152 20.68 -9.97 14.07
C HIS A 152 22.00 -9.24 14.37
N ALA A 153 22.40 -8.26 13.54
CA ALA A 153 23.60 -7.43 13.76
C ALA A 153 23.33 -6.20 14.65
N GLY A 154 22.08 -5.74 14.72
CA GLY A 154 21.61 -4.47 15.28
C GLY A 154 21.66 -4.30 16.79
N LEU A 155 22.26 -5.22 17.55
CA LEU A 155 22.69 -4.96 18.94
C LEU A 155 23.92 -4.02 19.01
N ARG A 156 24.42 -3.50 17.88
CA ARG A 156 25.56 -2.57 17.83
C ARG A 156 25.29 -1.38 16.91
N GLN A 157 25.12 -0.22 17.57
CA GLN A 157 25.33 1.15 17.08
C GLN A 157 24.37 1.69 16.00
N THR A 158 23.59 2.69 16.40
CA THR A 158 22.94 3.66 15.51
C THR A 158 23.88 4.83 15.22
N ALA A 159 24.10 5.13 13.94
CA ALA A 159 24.79 6.34 13.49
C ALA A 159 23.95 7.04 12.41
N GLU A 160 23.43 8.20 12.81
CA GLU A 160 23.09 9.42 12.06
C GLU A 160 22.70 9.32 10.56
N ALA A 161 21.42 9.61 10.32
CA ALA A 161 20.85 9.91 9.02
C ALA A 161 21.41 11.22 8.44
N ARG A 162 21.83 11.18 7.18
CA ARG A 162 22.24 12.35 6.39
C ARG A 162 21.54 12.31 5.04
N GLY A 163 20.85 13.40 4.71
CA GLY A 163 20.50 13.70 3.32
C GLY A 163 19.07 14.17 3.17
N THR A 164 18.92 15.46 2.83
CA THR A 164 17.70 16.13 2.40
C THR A 164 16.95 15.29 1.34
N SER A 165 15.94 14.52 1.76
CA SER A 165 15.00 13.87 0.84
C SER A 165 13.62 14.45 1.08
N LYS A 166 12.84 14.56 0.00
CA LYS A 166 11.38 14.66 0.10
C LYS A 166 10.94 13.64 1.17
N GLN A 167 10.17 14.08 2.16
CA GLN A 167 9.77 13.23 3.27
C GLN A 167 9.00 12.05 2.67
N VAL A 168 9.55 10.84 2.82
CA VAL A 168 8.90 9.62 2.35
C VAL A 168 7.80 9.27 3.35
N ILE A 169 6.63 8.97 2.85
CA ILE A 169 5.50 8.50 3.63
C ILE A 169 5.70 7.01 3.87
N GLU A 170 5.88 6.62 5.11
CA GLU A 170 6.15 5.24 5.49
C GLU A 170 4.90 4.57 6.03
N VAL A 171 4.55 3.41 5.46
CA VAL A 171 3.36 2.62 5.79
C VAL A 171 3.81 1.20 6.09
N PHE A 172 4.11 0.94 7.36
CA PHE A 172 4.69 -0.34 7.79
C PHE A 172 3.65 -1.35 8.26
N GLU A 173 2.58 -0.85 8.90
CA GLU A 173 1.57 -1.65 9.56
C GLU A 173 0.34 -1.84 8.67
N HIS A 174 -0.38 -2.95 8.91
CA HIS A 174 -1.62 -3.21 8.17
C HIS A 174 -2.68 -3.95 8.97
N THR A 175 -3.92 -3.74 8.57
CA THR A 175 -5.08 -4.49 9.05
C THR A 175 -5.76 -5.21 7.89
N VAL A 176 -5.94 -6.51 8.00
CA VAL A 176 -6.74 -7.28 7.04
C VAL A 176 -8.21 -7.18 7.43
N VAL A 177 -9.03 -6.62 6.55
CA VAL A 177 -10.47 -6.49 6.80
C VAL A 177 -11.14 -7.83 6.51
N ALA A 178 -11.56 -8.51 7.58
CA ALA A 178 -12.35 -9.73 7.48
C ALA A 178 -13.78 -9.39 7.05
N VAL A 179 -14.27 -10.08 6.02
CA VAL A 179 -15.68 -10.00 5.60
C VAL A 179 -16.37 -11.27 6.08
N GLU A 180 -17.37 -11.13 6.94
CA GLU A 180 -18.23 -12.27 7.28
C GLU A 180 -19.00 -12.70 6.02
N PRO A 181 -19.01 -14.00 5.67
CA PRO A 181 -19.78 -14.47 4.53
C PRO A 181 -21.27 -14.23 4.81
N SER A 182 -21.92 -13.46 3.95
CA SER A 182 -23.38 -13.31 3.92
C SER A 182 -24.01 -14.70 3.86
N ARG A 183 -24.77 -15.08 4.91
CA ARG A 183 -25.51 -16.34 4.97
C ARG A 183 -26.74 -16.34 4.07
#